data_AF-A0A1Y1JQJ2-F1
#
_entry.id   AF-A0A1Y1JQJ2-F1
#
_cell.length_a   1.000
_cell.length_b   1.000
_cell.length_c   1.000
_cell.angle_alpha   90.00
_cell.angle_beta   90.00
_cell.angle_gamma   90.00
#
_symmetry.space_group_name_H-M   'P 1'
#
loop_
_entity.id
_entity.type
_entity.pdbx_description
1 polymer ?
#
loop_
_entity_poly.entity_id
_entity_poly.type
_entity_poly.pdbx_seq_one_letter_code
_entity_poly.pdbx_strand_id
1 'polypeptide(L)'
;MKITKVHIPILILLFCILFEYLLCNDVAKKSNLLHMNATLKSLIKKDKKNVLLIVVSVMLAVLPLVLAGLGIHYKRKKPSFWDDLGYDAHGILNSTISQGVWIAKKNMTKDRIPIDKLLPRIDDIKSIIKEELEYRKLDINRYDALQIQDLCNFSLYNIRESMLSFQRNA
;
A
#
# COMPACT_ATOMS: atom_id res chain seq x y z
N MET A 1 9.24 7.69 10.22
CA MET A 1 8.97 8.82 11.17
C MET A 1 10.13 9.81 11.40
N LYS A 2 11.37 9.56 10.97
CA LYS A 2 12.50 10.48 11.22
C LYS A 2 12.73 11.54 10.12
N ILE A 3 12.43 11.21 8.86
CA ILE A 3 12.75 12.06 7.69
C ILE A 3 11.76 13.24 7.57
N THR A 4 10.48 13.01 7.83
CA THR A 4 9.42 14.05 7.78
C THR A 4 9.57 15.12 8.87
N LYS A 5 10.13 14.78 10.05
CA LYS A 5 10.28 15.75 11.15
C LYS A 5 11.34 16.82 10.90
N VAL A 6 12.30 16.59 10.01
CA VAL A 6 13.40 17.51 9.72
C VAL A 6 13.11 18.38 8.50
N HIS A 7 12.39 17.85 7.50
CA HIS A 7 12.11 18.61 6.27
C HIS A 7 10.99 19.65 6.45
N ILE A 8 10.00 19.39 7.30
CA ILE A 8 8.93 20.35 7.60
C ILE A 8 9.48 21.64 8.23
N PRO A 9 10.32 21.62 9.28
CA PRO A 9 10.87 22.85 9.85
C PRO A 9 11.83 23.57 8.89
N ILE A 10 12.59 22.85 8.05
CA ILE A 10 13.43 23.48 7.02
C ILE A 10 12.58 24.22 5.98
N LEU A 11 11.46 23.61 5.56
CA LEU A 11 10.56 24.22 4.58
C LEU A 11 9.82 25.42 5.16
N ILE A 12 9.43 25.35 6.44
CA ILE A 12 8.86 26.49 7.18
C ILE A 12 9.90 27.61 7.33
N LEU A 13 11.15 27.29 7.69
CA LEU A 13 12.22 28.28 7.82
C LEU A 13 12.51 28.97 6.48
N LEU A 14 12.57 28.21 5.38
CA LEU A 14 12.74 28.74 4.03
C LEU A 14 11.58 29.68 3.66
N PHE A 15 10.35 29.30 4.00
CA PHE A 15 9.17 30.13 3.76
C PHE A 15 9.22 31.42 4.58
N CYS A 16 9.60 31.36 5.86
CA CYS A 16 9.76 32.52 6.72
C CYS A 16 10.82 33.50 6.19
N ILE A 17 12.00 33.02 5.78
CA ILE A 17 13.08 33.87 5.24
C ILE A 17 12.64 34.56 3.93
N LEU A 18 11.95 33.83 3.05
CA LEU A 18 11.44 34.38 1.79
C LEU A 18 10.31 35.41 2.01
N PHE A 19 9.42 35.16 2.98
CA PHE A 19 8.34 36.08 3.32
C PHE A 19 8.81 37.32 4.08
N GLU A 20 9.83 37.18 4.94
CA GLU A 20 10.41 38.29 5.68
C GLU A 20 11.05 39.31 4.73
N TYR A 21 11.76 38.85 3.69
CA TYR A 21 12.28 39.73 2.64
C TYR A 21 11.17 40.49 1.88
N LEU A 22 9.97 39.88 1.73
CA LEU A 22 8.80 40.49 1.09
C LEU A 22 8.11 41.51 2.00
N LEU A 23 7.97 41.20 3.29
CA LEU A 23 7.26 42.03 4.27
C LEU A 23 8.10 43.19 4.80
N CYS A 24 9.39 42.96 5.09
CA CYS A 24 10.28 43.98 5.67
C CYS A 24 10.60 45.10 4.66
N ASN A 25 10.66 44.77 3.36
CA ASN A 25 10.83 45.75 2.29
C ASN A 25 9.60 46.66 2.08
N ASP A 26 8.39 46.23 2.45
CA ASP A 26 7.18 47.06 2.31
C ASP A 26 7.05 48.07 3.46
N VAL A 27 7.53 47.73 4.66
CA VAL A 27 7.54 48.66 5.82
C VAL A 27 8.62 49.73 5.66
N ALA A 28 9.83 49.35 5.21
CA ALA A 28 10.92 50.29 4.97
C ALA A 28 10.69 51.23 3.76
N LYS A 29 9.87 50.81 2.78
CA LYS A 29 9.51 51.67 1.63
C LYS A 29 8.48 52.74 1.97
N LYS A 30 7.61 52.52 2.97
CA LYS A 30 6.49 53.43 3.26
C LYS A 30 6.94 54.78 3.83
N SER A 31 8.08 54.84 4.53
CA SER A 31 8.68 56.09 5.02
C SER A 31 9.45 56.87 3.95
N ASN A 32 10.03 56.18 2.95
CA ASN A 32 10.82 56.78 1.86
C ASN A 32 10.02 57.06 0.58
N LEU A 33 8.70 56.81 0.56
CA LEU A 33 7.88 56.84 -0.66
C LEU A 33 7.44 58.25 -1.10
N LEU A 34 7.68 59.28 -0.30
CA LEU A 34 7.24 60.65 -0.60
C LEU A 34 8.06 61.33 -1.71
N HIS A 35 9.21 60.77 -2.12
CA HIS A 35 10.11 61.35 -3.15
C HIS A 35 10.75 60.29 -4.07
N MET A 36 9.96 59.39 -4.66
CA MET A 36 10.48 58.46 -5.67
C MET A 36 10.00 58.78 -7.09
N ASN A 37 10.97 58.96 -8.01
CA ASN A 37 10.72 59.13 -9.45
C ASN A 37 10.01 57.90 -10.07
N ALA A 38 9.20 58.14 -11.09
CA ALA A 38 8.37 57.12 -11.77
C ALA A 38 9.18 55.90 -12.28
N THR A 39 10.43 56.10 -12.70
CA THR A 39 11.36 55.06 -13.15
C THR A 39 11.74 54.08 -12.04
N LEU A 40 11.87 54.54 -10.80
CA LEU A 40 12.23 53.69 -9.66
C LEU A 40 11.02 52.84 -9.24
N LYS A 41 9.81 53.40 -9.34
CA LYS A 41 8.55 52.70 -9.06
C LYS A 41 8.28 51.56 -10.06
N SER A 42 8.67 51.71 -11.33
CA SER A 42 8.52 50.65 -12.33
C SER A 42 9.54 49.52 -12.15
N LEU A 43 10.79 49.83 -11.76
CA LEU A 43 11.82 48.85 -11.42
C LEU A 43 11.41 47.98 -10.22
N ILE A 44 10.91 48.62 -9.15
CA ILE A 44 10.40 47.92 -7.96
C ILE A 44 9.22 46.99 -8.30
N LYS A 45 8.32 47.43 -9.19
CA LYS A 45 7.17 46.63 -9.63
C LYS A 45 7.61 45.41 -10.47
N LYS A 46 8.69 45.55 -11.24
CA LYS A 46 9.30 44.46 -12.02
C LYS A 46 9.95 43.42 -11.10
N ASP A 47 10.70 43.86 -10.09
CA ASP A 47 11.31 42.96 -9.11
C ASP A 47 10.26 42.22 -8.27
N LYS A 48 9.19 42.89 -7.82
CA LYS A 48 8.07 42.22 -7.12
C LYS A 48 7.41 41.14 -8.00
N LYS A 49 7.26 41.38 -9.31
CA LYS A 49 6.75 40.35 -10.25
C LYS A 49 7.71 39.17 -10.40
N ASN A 50 9.01 39.42 -10.46
CA ASN A 50 10.02 38.36 -10.56
C ASN A 50 10.07 37.51 -9.29
N VAL A 51 9.99 38.12 -8.11
CA VAL A 51 9.94 37.39 -6.83
C VAL A 51 8.68 36.53 -6.75
N LEU A 52 7.51 37.05 -7.16
CA LEU A 52 6.28 36.28 -7.20
C LEU A 52 6.39 35.06 -8.13
N LEU A 53 7.01 35.23 -9.30
CA LEU A 53 7.26 34.14 -10.25
C LEU A 53 8.19 33.07 -9.65
N ILE A 54 9.20 33.47 -8.89
CA ILE A 54 10.10 32.53 -8.19
C ILE A 54 9.35 31.75 -7.11
N VAL A 55 8.48 32.40 -6.33
CA VAL A 55 7.69 31.69 -5.31
C VAL A 55 6.73 30.68 -5.95
N VAL A 56 6.07 31.06 -7.06
CA VAL A 56 5.18 30.17 -7.80
C VAL A 56 5.93 28.98 -8.41
N SER A 57 7.13 29.20 -8.95
CA SER A 57 7.94 28.11 -9.52
C SER A 57 8.43 27.13 -8.45
N VAL A 58 8.83 27.62 -7.28
CA VAL A 58 9.21 26.77 -6.14
C VAL A 58 8.02 25.96 -5.64
N MET A 59 6.82 26.56 -5.54
CA MET A 59 5.61 25.83 -5.15
C MET A 59 5.26 24.73 -6.15
N LEU A 60 5.34 25.00 -7.45
CA LEU A 60 5.11 24.01 -8.51
C LEU A 60 6.15 22.87 -8.49
N ALA A 61 7.40 23.14 -8.11
CA ALA A 61 8.44 22.12 -8.01
C ALA A 61 8.24 21.19 -6.79
N VAL A 62 7.67 21.69 -5.69
CA VAL A 62 7.51 20.93 -4.44
C VAL A 62 6.19 20.15 -4.39
N LEU A 63 5.13 20.63 -5.06
CA LEU A 63 3.81 19.99 -5.07
C LEU A 63 3.83 18.49 -5.44
N PRO A 64 4.56 18.05 -6.50
CA PRO A 64 4.62 16.65 -6.90
C PRO A 64 5.28 15.75 -5.86
N LEU A 65 6.31 16.24 -5.16
CA LEU A 65 7.01 15.51 -4.09
C LEU A 65 6.08 15.25 -2.90
N VAL A 66 5.25 16.24 -2.54
CA VAL A 66 4.27 16.11 -1.46
C VAL A 66 3.15 15.14 -1.85
N LEU A 67 2.62 15.26 -3.07
CA LEU A 67 1.58 14.36 -3.58
C LEU A 67 2.07 12.92 -3.73
N ALA A 68 3.29 12.71 -4.22
CA ALA A 68 3.91 11.38 -4.30
C ALA A 68 4.19 10.80 -2.91
N GLY A 69 4.69 11.62 -1.98
CA GLY A 69 4.90 11.21 -0.59
C GLY A 69 3.61 10.81 0.11
N LEU A 70 2.53 11.56 -0.08
CA LEU A 70 1.20 11.22 0.44
C LEU A 70 0.62 9.98 -0.26
N GLY A 71 0.73 9.87 -1.58
CA GLY A 71 0.21 8.72 -2.35
C GLY A 71 0.88 7.39 -1.98
N ILE A 72 2.18 7.39 -1.73
CA ILE A 72 2.90 6.19 -1.26
C ILE A 72 2.48 5.82 0.17
N HIS A 73 2.26 6.82 1.03
CA HIS A 73 1.87 6.58 2.42
C HIS A 73 0.39 6.21 2.59
N TYR A 74 -0.46 6.58 1.62
CA TYR A 74 -1.89 6.30 1.57
C TYR A 74 -2.23 5.07 0.71
N LYS A 75 -1.28 4.15 0.49
CA LYS A 75 -1.60 2.84 -0.06
C LYS A 75 -2.48 2.11 0.95
N ARG A 76 -3.80 2.16 0.74
CA ARG A 76 -4.81 1.49 1.55
C ARG A 76 -4.37 0.02 1.70
N LYS A 77 -4.08 -0.42 2.92
CA LYS A 77 -3.80 -1.84 3.17
C LYS A 77 -5.00 -2.63 2.68
N LYS A 78 -4.78 -3.61 1.80
CA LYS A 78 -5.84 -4.55 1.45
C LYS A 78 -6.32 -5.23 2.75
N PRO A 79 -7.63 -5.45 2.91
CA PRO A 79 -8.13 -6.11 4.10
C PRO A 79 -7.53 -7.51 4.22
N SER A 80 -7.33 -7.96 5.45
CA SER A 80 -6.92 -9.33 5.73
C SER A 80 -8.05 -10.28 5.32
N PHE A 81 -7.72 -11.37 4.63
CA PHE A 81 -8.65 -12.45 4.29
C PHE A 81 -9.44 -12.92 5.52
N TRP A 82 -8.77 -13.06 6.67
CA TRP A 82 -9.40 -13.53 7.91
C TRP A 82 -10.36 -12.50 8.52
N ASP A 83 -10.01 -11.21 8.46
CA ASP A 83 -10.82 -10.14 9.05
C ASP A 83 -12.04 -9.82 8.17
N ASP A 84 -11.90 -9.94 6.85
CA ASP A 84 -12.97 -9.63 5.89
C ASP A 84 -14.00 -10.76 5.80
N LEU A 85 -13.56 -12.01 5.88
CA LEU A 85 -14.42 -13.18 5.67
C LEU A 85 -14.94 -13.80 6.98
N GLY A 86 -14.28 -13.57 8.12
CA GLY A 86 -14.75 -14.07 9.42
C GLY A 86 -15.13 -15.55 9.41
N TYR A 87 -16.41 -15.86 9.62
CA TYR A 87 -16.94 -17.24 9.62
C TYR A 87 -16.83 -17.93 8.26
N ASP A 88 -16.94 -17.19 7.15
CA ASP A 88 -16.80 -17.76 5.80
C ASP A 88 -15.37 -18.22 5.54
N ALA A 89 -14.36 -17.56 6.14
CA ALA A 89 -12.96 -17.97 6.04
C ALA A 89 -12.77 -19.41 6.53
N HIS A 90 -13.40 -19.74 7.66
CA HIS A 90 -13.35 -21.08 8.22
C HIS A 90 -14.04 -22.10 7.32
N GLY A 91 -15.20 -21.74 6.75
CA GLY A 91 -15.92 -22.60 5.81
C GLY A 91 -15.12 -22.91 4.55
N ILE A 92 -14.53 -21.89 3.93
CA ILE A 92 -13.67 -22.01 2.74
C ILE A 92 -12.47 -22.89 3.06
N LEU A 93 -11.80 -22.63 4.19
CA LEU A 93 -10.62 -23.38 4.61
C LEU A 93 -10.95 -24.86 4.85
N ASN A 94 -12.02 -25.14 5.60
CA ASN A 94 -12.40 -26.51 5.93
C ASN A 94 -12.85 -27.29 4.68
N SER A 95 -13.58 -26.65 3.77
CA SER A 95 -13.95 -27.24 2.48
C SER A 95 -12.70 -27.55 1.64
N THR A 96 -11.78 -26.59 1.55
CA THR A 96 -10.53 -26.75 0.81
C THR A 96 -9.70 -27.92 1.35
N ILE A 97 -9.51 -28.00 2.67
CA ILE A 97 -8.79 -29.11 3.30
C ILE A 97 -9.50 -30.43 3.04
N SER A 98 -10.82 -30.50 3.21
CA SER A 98 -11.60 -31.72 3.00
C SER A 98 -11.50 -32.23 1.57
N GLN A 99 -11.63 -31.34 0.59
CA GLN A 99 -11.48 -31.67 -0.83
C GLN A 99 -10.06 -32.10 -1.16
N GLY A 100 -9.05 -31.40 -0.65
CA GLY A 100 -7.64 -31.76 -0.85
C GLY A 100 -7.28 -33.12 -0.23
N VAL A 101 -7.81 -33.43 0.96
CA VAL A 101 -7.68 -34.76 1.59
C VAL A 101 -8.37 -35.83 0.75
N TRP A 102 -9.57 -35.56 0.24
CA TRP A 102 -10.29 -36.49 -0.63
C TRP A 102 -9.48 -36.82 -1.90
N ILE A 103 -8.91 -35.81 -2.56
CA ILE A 103 -8.05 -35.99 -3.73
C ILE A 103 -6.83 -36.84 -3.38
N ALA A 104 -6.14 -36.51 -2.27
CA ALA A 104 -4.97 -37.25 -1.84
C ALA A 104 -5.29 -38.71 -1.49
N LYS A 105 -6.44 -38.95 -0.85
CA LYS A 105 -6.93 -40.29 -0.51
C LYS A 105 -7.33 -41.09 -1.74
N LYS A 106 -7.97 -40.46 -2.74
CA LYS A 106 -8.31 -41.11 -4.01
C LYS A 106 -7.06 -41.59 -4.76
N ASN A 107 -5.95 -40.86 -4.63
CA ASN A 107 -4.66 -41.23 -5.21
C ASN A 107 -3.93 -42.35 -4.44
N MET A 108 -4.38 -42.67 -3.22
CA MET A 108 -3.83 -43.73 -2.40
C MET A 108 -4.37 -45.09 -2.88
N THR A 109 -3.64 -45.72 -3.81
CA THR A 109 -4.10 -46.97 -4.48
C THR A 109 -3.59 -48.26 -3.83
N LYS A 110 -2.50 -48.23 -3.04
CA LYS A 110 -1.91 -49.36 -2.29
C LYS A 110 -1.05 -48.87 -1.12
N ASP A 111 -0.71 -49.79 -0.20
CA ASP A 111 0.10 -49.49 0.98
C ASP A 111 1.48 -48.89 0.63
N ARG A 112 1.77 -47.75 1.25
CA ARG A 112 3.05 -47.02 1.26
C ARG A 112 3.44 -46.25 -0.02
N ILE A 113 2.51 -45.50 -0.60
CA ILE A 113 2.88 -44.39 -1.49
C ILE A 113 3.43 -43.23 -0.62
N PRO A 114 4.58 -42.62 -0.96
CA PRO A 114 5.08 -41.44 -0.27
C PRO A 114 4.06 -40.30 -0.28
N ILE A 115 3.80 -39.67 0.87
CA ILE A 115 2.76 -38.64 1.02
C ILE A 115 2.96 -37.49 0.05
N ASP A 116 4.21 -37.10 -0.20
CA ASP A 116 4.52 -36.01 -1.13
C ASP A 116 4.03 -36.26 -2.57
N LYS A 117 3.83 -37.52 -2.95
CA LYS A 117 3.25 -37.90 -4.26
C LYS A 117 1.73 -37.96 -4.25
N LEU A 118 1.11 -38.01 -3.06
CA LEU A 118 -0.34 -38.03 -2.89
C LEU A 118 -0.92 -36.62 -2.79
N LEU A 119 -0.14 -35.65 -2.29
CA LEU A 119 -0.62 -34.30 -2.07
C LEU A 119 -1.01 -33.60 -3.38
N PRO A 120 -2.11 -32.83 -3.37
CA PRO A 120 -2.43 -31.91 -4.46
C PRO A 120 -1.34 -30.84 -4.61
N ARG A 121 -1.19 -30.30 -5.83
CA ARG A 121 -0.27 -29.18 -6.06
C ARG A 121 -0.87 -27.89 -5.50
N ILE A 122 -0.02 -26.89 -5.27
CA ILE A 122 -0.48 -25.55 -4.83
C ILE A 122 -1.49 -24.96 -5.81
N ASP A 123 -1.30 -25.17 -7.11
CA ASP A 123 -2.24 -24.70 -8.13
C ASP A 123 -3.62 -25.34 -8.01
N ASP A 124 -3.69 -26.63 -7.65
CA ASP A 124 -4.95 -27.34 -7.41
C ASP A 124 -5.64 -26.80 -6.15
N ILE A 125 -4.88 -26.53 -5.09
CA ILE A 125 -5.41 -25.90 -3.87
C ILE A 125 -5.95 -24.51 -4.18
N LYS A 126 -5.22 -23.74 -5.00
CA LYS A 126 -5.64 -22.41 -5.42
C LYS A 126 -6.91 -22.43 -6.26
N SER A 127 -7.10 -23.44 -7.12
CA SER A 127 -8.34 -23.59 -7.88
C SER A 127 -9.51 -23.92 -6.96
N ILE A 128 -9.35 -24.82 -5.99
CA ILE A 128 -10.39 -25.15 -5.00
C ILE A 128 -10.78 -23.90 -4.19
N ILE A 129 -9.81 -23.12 -3.70
CA ILE A 129 -10.09 -21.87 -2.97
C ILE A 129 -10.84 -20.88 -3.85
N LYS A 130 -10.47 -20.77 -5.13
CA LYS A 130 -11.15 -19.89 -6.08
C LYS A 130 -12.61 -20.32 -6.31
N GLU A 131 -12.85 -21.61 -6.49
CA GLU A 131 -14.21 -22.16 -6.63
C GLU A 131 -15.07 -21.92 -5.38
N GLU A 132 -14.51 -22.11 -4.18
CA GLU A 132 -15.20 -21.83 -2.91
C GLU A 132 -15.54 -20.34 -2.74
N LEU A 133 -14.63 -19.45 -3.15
CA LEU A 133 -14.86 -18.00 -3.14
C LEU A 133 -15.95 -17.63 -4.15
N GLU A 134 -15.89 -18.14 -5.37
CA GLU A 134 -16.89 -17.90 -6.41
C GLU A 134 -18.28 -18.42 -6.00
N TYR A 135 -18.36 -19.61 -5.39
CA TYR A 135 -19.60 -20.17 -4.85
C TYR A 135 -20.24 -19.26 -3.80
N ARG A 136 -19.43 -18.61 -2.98
CA ARG A 136 -19.86 -17.64 -1.96
C ARG A 136 -20.03 -16.21 -2.48
N LYS A 137 -19.87 -16.01 -3.80
CA LYS A 137 -19.92 -14.70 -4.47
C LYS A 137 -18.89 -13.70 -3.94
N LEU A 138 -17.72 -14.21 -3.54
CA LEU A 138 -16.57 -13.44 -3.06
C LEU A 138 -15.53 -13.28 -4.17
N ASP A 139 -15.00 -12.07 -4.33
CA ASP A 139 -14.00 -11.78 -5.36
C ASP A 139 -12.58 -11.99 -4.81
N ILE A 140 -11.87 -12.98 -5.36
CA ILE A 140 -10.50 -13.33 -5.00
C ILE A 140 -9.50 -12.17 -5.19
N ASN A 141 -9.80 -11.22 -6.09
CA ASN A 141 -8.91 -10.10 -6.40
C ASN A 141 -8.92 -8.99 -5.33
N ARG A 142 -9.89 -9.04 -4.39
CA ARG A 142 -9.95 -8.16 -3.23
C ARG A 142 -8.78 -8.37 -2.28
N TYR A 143 -8.26 -9.59 -2.22
CA TYR A 143 -7.19 -9.96 -1.30
C TYR A 143 -5.80 -9.76 -1.91
N ASP A 144 -4.78 -9.73 -1.04
CA ASP A 144 -3.40 -9.72 -1.47
C ASP A 144 -2.99 -11.13 -1.95
N ALA A 145 -2.17 -11.21 -3.00
CA ALA A 145 -1.68 -12.49 -3.54
C ALA A 145 -0.91 -13.28 -2.47
N LEU A 146 -0.18 -12.58 -1.59
CA LEU A 146 0.52 -13.19 -0.46
C LEU A 146 -0.45 -13.87 0.51
N GLN A 147 -1.59 -13.24 0.82
CA GLN A 147 -2.58 -13.83 1.73
C GLN A 147 -3.23 -15.08 1.13
N ILE A 148 -3.51 -15.07 -0.18
CA ILE A 148 -4.02 -16.26 -0.87
C ILE A 148 -2.97 -17.38 -0.88
N GLN A 149 -1.70 -17.04 -1.06
CA GLN A 149 -0.60 -18.00 -1.01
C GLN A 149 -0.44 -18.60 0.40
N ASP A 150 -0.54 -17.79 1.45
CA ASP A 150 -0.51 -18.26 2.84
C ASP A 150 -1.67 -19.22 3.13
N LEU A 151 -2.88 -18.92 2.64
CA LEU A 151 -4.04 -19.80 2.75
C LEU A 151 -3.81 -21.15 2.03
N CYS A 152 -3.20 -21.11 0.84
CA CYS A 152 -2.86 -22.32 0.10
C CYS A 152 -1.85 -23.18 0.88
N ASN A 153 -0.79 -22.56 1.40
CA ASN A 153 0.25 -23.24 2.18
C ASN A 153 -0.32 -23.85 3.47
N PHE A 154 -1.18 -23.11 4.17
CA PHE A 154 -1.83 -23.59 5.38
C PHE A 154 -2.75 -24.77 5.09
N SER A 155 -3.54 -24.69 4.00
CA SER A 155 -4.40 -25.80 3.56
C SER A 155 -3.57 -27.04 3.24
N LEU A 156 -2.49 -26.89 2.46
CA LEU A 156 -1.60 -27.97 2.07
C LEU A 156 -0.93 -28.65 3.27
N TYR A 157 -0.50 -27.86 4.26
CA TYR A 157 0.06 -28.37 5.51
C TYR A 157 -0.95 -29.26 6.25
N ASN A 158 -2.19 -28.80 6.40
CA ASN A 158 -3.23 -29.58 7.09
C ASN A 158 -3.62 -30.85 6.32
N ILE A 159 -3.64 -30.80 4.99
CA ILE A 159 -3.85 -31.99 4.15
C ILE A 159 -2.73 -33.00 4.37
N ARG A 160 -1.47 -32.54 4.42
CA ARG A 160 -0.31 -33.40 4.69
C ARG A 160 -0.39 -34.07 6.04
N GLU A 161 -0.67 -33.32 7.10
CA GLU A 161 -0.82 -33.88 8.46
C GLU A 161 -1.98 -34.88 8.53
N SER A 162 -3.08 -34.60 7.83
CA SER A 162 -4.21 -35.52 7.74
C SER A 162 -3.82 -36.84 7.05
N MET A 163 -3.09 -36.76 5.93
CA MET A 163 -2.59 -37.95 5.22
C MET A 163 -1.55 -38.73 6.03
N LEU A 164 -0.68 -38.05 6.79
CA LEU A 164 0.24 -38.68 7.73
C LEU A 164 -0.51 -39.46 8.81
N SER A 165 -1.58 -38.87 9.35
CA SER A 165 -2.45 -39.53 10.33
C SER A 165 -3.12 -40.76 9.74
N PHE A 166 -3.64 -40.68 8.51
CA PHE A 166 -4.22 -41.84 7.82
C PHE A 166 -3.20 -42.96 7.61
N GLN A 167 -1.96 -42.64 7.23
CA GLN A 167 -0.92 -43.67 7.06
C GLN A 167 -0.45 -44.29 8.38
N ARG A 168 -0.49 -43.56 9.50
CA ARG A 168 -0.13 -44.10 10.82
C ARG A 168 -1.19 -45.02 11.40
N ASN A 169 -2.46 -44.77 11.06
CA ASN A 169 -3.63 -45.45 11.62
C ASN A 169 -4.27 -46.47 10.65
N ALA A 170 -3.68 -46.68 9.47
CA ALA A 170 -4.08 -47.72 8.50
C ALA A 170 -3.29 -49.00 8.74
#